data_AF-A0A1H8IYT4-F1
#
_entry.id   AF-A0A1H8IYT4-F1
#
_cell.length_a   1.000
_cell.length_b   1.000
_cell.length_c   1.000
_cell.angle_alpha   90.00
_cell.angle_beta   90.00
_cell.angle_gamma   90.00
#
_symmetry.space_group_name_H-M   'P 1'
#
loop_
_entity.id
_entity.type
_entity.pdbx_description
1 polymer ?
#
loop_
_entity_poly.entity_id
_entity_poly.type
_entity_poly.pdbx_seq_one_letter_code
_entity_poly.pdbx_strand_id
1 'polypeptide(L)'
;MITDLTKNLIAVQYEENLINVRLNGSVLVNDFELSEVNQNTVTLEFNVPSGISQITRLELLGETGVLSDSNLFVPVEVDTRFRYRMRVV
;
A
#
# COMPACT_ATOMS: atom_id res chain seq x y z
N MET A 1 -8.89 -16.97 18.11
CA MET A 1 -9.56 -16.92 16.79
C MET A 1 -9.95 -15.47 16.56
N ILE A 2 -9.38 -14.80 15.55
CA ILE A 2 -9.77 -13.43 15.20
C ILE A 2 -11.13 -13.50 14.48
N THR A 3 -12.10 -12.70 14.91
CA THR A 3 -13.45 -12.69 14.33
C THR A 3 -13.50 -11.75 13.12
N ASP A 4 -14.47 -11.95 12.24
CA ASP A 4 -14.67 -11.11 11.05
C ASP A 4 -14.92 -9.63 11.39
N LEU A 5 -15.52 -9.37 12.55
CA LEU A 5 -15.67 -8.03 13.14
C LEU A 5 -14.31 -7.38 13.45
N THR A 6 -13.38 -8.14 14.06
CA THR A 6 -12.04 -7.65 14.38
C THR A 6 -11.24 -7.33 13.12
N LYS A 7 -11.36 -8.13 12.06
CA LYS A 7 -10.62 -7.85 10.83
C LYS A 7 -11.15 -6.65 10.05
N ASN A 8 -12.46 -6.43 10.07
CA ASN A 8 -13.05 -5.20 9.54
C ASN A 8 -12.54 -3.96 10.27
N LEU A 9 -12.44 -4.02 11.60
CA LEU A 9 -11.85 -2.94 12.40
C LEU A 9 -10.39 -2.66 12.02
N ILE A 10 -9.60 -3.72 11.79
CA ILE A 10 -8.20 -3.56 11.36
C ILE A 10 -8.12 -2.96 9.96
N ALA A 11 -8.98 -3.38 9.03
CA ALA A 11 -9.01 -2.86 7.67
C ALA A 11 -9.37 -1.36 7.66
N VAL A 12 -10.38 -0.95 8.43
CA VAL A 12 -10.76 0.47 8.62
C VAL A 12 -9.64 1.26 9.31
N GLN A 13 -8.99 0.70 10.33
CA GLN A 13 -7.83 1.36 10.93
C GLN A 13 -6.66 1.51 9.96
N TYR A 14 -6.45 0.56 9.03
CA TYR A 14 -5.44 0.71 8.00
C TYR A 14 -5.77 1.87 7.07
N GLU A 15 -7.04 2.04 6.70
CA GLU A 15 -7.50 3.19 5.91
C GLU A 15 -7.31 4.51 6.65
N GLU A 16 -7.71 4.60 7.92
CA GLU A 16 -7.58 5.82 8.72
C GLU A 16 -6.13 6.20 9.02
N ASN A 17 -5.24 5.20 9.15
CA ASN A 17 -3.84 5.44 9.53
C ASN A 17 -2.88 5.49 8.35
N LEU A 18 -3.27 5.07 7.14
CA LEU A 18 -2.39 5.13 5.97
C LEU A 18 -2.31 6.58 5.47
N ILE A 19 -1.13 7.18 5.62
CA ILE A 19 -0.90 8.56 5.20
C ILE A 19 -0.26 8.59 3.81
N ASN A 20 0.81 7.81 3.60
CA ASN A 20 1.60 7.85 2.38
C ASN A 20 2.11 6.46 2.01
N VAL A 21 2.49 6.31 0.74
CA VAL A 21 3.22 5.15 0.22
C VAL A 21 4.67 5.58 -0.06
N ARG A 22 5.66 4.75 0.29
CA ARG A 22 7.07 4.97 -0.03
C ARG A 22 7.61 3.86 -0.92
N LEU A 23 8.23 4.25 -2.03
CA LEU A 23 8.86 3.36 -2.99
C LEU A 23 10.38 3.41 -2.86
N ASN A 24 11.02 2.25 -2.96
CA ASN A 24 12.47 2.10 -2.97
C ASN A 24 13.20 2.79 -1.80
N GLY A 25 12.50 2.97 -0.66
CA GLY A 25 13.03 3.61 0.54
C GLY A 25 13.12 5.14 0.50
N SER A 26 12.75 5.82 -0.58
CA SER A 26 12.95 7.27 -0.71
C SER A 26 11.83 8.03 -1.41
N VAL A 27 11.11 7.44 -2.36
CA VAL A 27 10.11 8.16 -3.16
C VAL A 27 8.76 8.09 -2.48
N LEU A 28 8.20 9.24 -2.10
CA LEU A 28 6.87 9.32 -1.51
C LEU A 28 5.80 9.48 -2.60
N VAL A 29 4.74 8.69 -2.48
CA VAL A 29 3.52 8.73 -3.28
C VAL A 29 2.39 9.10 -2.34
N ASN A 30 1.88 10.32 -2.50
CA ASN A 30 0.80 10.86 -1.68
C ASN A 30 -0.56 10.78 -2.41
N ASP A 31 -0.53 10.55 -3.73
CA ASP A 31 -1.73 10.36 -4.55
C ASP A 31 -1.95 8.86 -4.79
N PHE A 32 -2.76 8.26 -3.94
CA PHE A 32 -3.14 6.86 -4.01
C PHE A 32 -4.62 6.69 -3.65
N GLU A 33 -5.23 5.65 -4.18
CA GLU A 33 -6.61 5.26 -3.92
C GLU A 33 -6.62 3.94 -3.15
N LEU A 34 -7.43 3.87 -2.10
CA LEU A 34 -7.82 2.59 -1.49
C LEU A 34 -9.07 2.09 -2.21
N SER A 35 -8.90 1.15 -3.13
CA SER A 35 -9.99 0.69 -4.00
C SER A 35 -10.82 -0.42 -3.38
N GLU A 36 -10.31 -1.10 -2.35
CA GLU A 36 -11.05 -2.12 -1.62
C GLU A 36 -10.51 -2.25 -0.20
N VAL A 37 -11.37 -2.00 0.79
CA VAL A 37 -11.13 -2.27 2.20
C VAL A 37 -12.22 -3.24 2.63
N ASN A 38 -11.88 -4.52 2.73
CA ASN A 38 -12.81 -5.54 3.21
C ASN A 38 -12.15 -6.35 4.34
N GLN A 39 -12.93 -7.23 4.98
CA GLN A 39 -12.50 -8.00 6.16
C GLN A 39 -11.16 -8.70 6.00
N ASN A 40 -10.73 -9.04 4.79
CA ASN A 40 -9.52 -9.83 4.60
C ASN A 40 -8.49 -9.14 3.72
N THR A 41 -8.82 -8.05 3.03
CA THR A 41 -7.94 -7.45 2.04
C THR A 41 -8.03 -5.93 2.02
N VAL A 42 -6.87 -5.31 1.85
CA VAL A 42 -6.74 -3.90 1.53
C VAL A 42 -6.06 -3.81 0.16
N THR A 43 -6.68 -3.12 -0.79
CA THR A 43 -6.13 -2.88 -2.11
C THR A 43 -5.80 -1.39 -2.25
N LEU A 44 -4.54 -1.11 -2.59
CA LEU A 44 -4.07 0.23 -2.90
C LEU A 44 -3.75 0.33 -4.39
N GLU A 45 -3.99 1.52 -4.94
CA GLU A 45 -3.68 1.84 -6.32
C GLU A 45 -3.06 3.22 -6.42
N PHE A 46 -2.04 3.38 -7.27
CA PHE A 46 -1.46 4.69 -7.55
C PHE A 46 -0.77 4.70 -8.92
N ASN A 47 -0.55 5.89 -9.46
CA ASN A 47 0.30 6.06 -10.63
C ASN A 47 1.76 6.08 -10.18
N VAL A 48 2.60 5.24 -10.80
CA VAL A 48 4.03 5.22 -10.48
C VAL A 48 4.65 6.55 -10.89
N PRO A 49 5.35 7.27 -9.97
CA PRO A 49 6.00 8.51 -10.31
C PRO A 49 7.00 8.37 -11.46
N SER A 50 7.03 9.37 -12.34
CA SER A 50 8.00 9.46 -13.43
C SER A 50 9.44 9.37 -12.91
N GLY A 51 10.30 8.65 -13.61
CA GLY A 51 11.71 8.46 -13.23
C GLY A 51 11.97 7.22 -12.37
N ILE A 52 10.94 6.50 -11.92
CA ILE A 52 11.09 5.16 -11.36
C ILE A 52 11.11 4.15 -12.52
N SER A 53 12.24 3.47 -12.72
CA SER A 53 12.38 2.38 -13.69
C SER A 53 12.09 1.00 -13.10
N GLN A 54 12.06 0.88 -11.77
CA GLN A 54 11.79 -0.37 -11.08
C GLN A 54 11.30 -0.12 -9.65
N ILE A 55 10.29 -0.85 -9.21
CA ILE A 55 9.86 -0.91 -7.81
C ILE A 55 10.48 -2.17 -7.19
N THR A 56 11.36 -1.96 -6.22
CA THR A 56 12.07 -3.00 -5.44
C THR A 56 11.52 -3.13 -4.03
N ARG A 57 10.95 -2.06 -3.51
CA ARG A 57 10.40 -1.99 -2.16
C ARG A 57 9.19 -1.09 -2.13
N LEU A 58 8.15 -1.54 -1.43
CA LEU A 58 6.95 -0.80 -1.13
C LEU A 58 6.78 -0.74 0.37
N GLU A 59 6.64 0.46 0.91
CA GLU A 59 6.40 0.70 2.32
C GLU A 59 5.12 1.52 2.46
N LEU A 60 4.24 1.07 3.35
CA LEU A 60 3.04 1.81 3.73
C LEU A 60 3.35 2.58 5.01
N LEU A 61 3.18 3.89 4.96
CA LEU A 61 3.51 4.78 6.06
C LEU A 61 2.23 5.28 6.72
N GLY A 62 2.19 5.15 8.04
CA GLY A 62 1.21 5.84 8.87
C GLY A 62 1.85 6.95 9.70
N GLU A 63 1.07 7.52 10.60
CA GLU A 63 1.47 8.68 11.40
C GLU A 63 2.73 8.42 12.24
N THR A 64 2.87 7.21 12.78
CA THR A 64 3.94 6.85 13.73
C THR A 64 5.05 6.01 13.13
N GLY A 65 4.97 5.63 11.85
CA GLY A 65 6.00 4.80 11.20
C GLY A 65 5.49 3.94 10.04
N VAL A 66 6.26 2.89 9.73
CA VAL A 66 5.93 1.92 8.67
C VAL A 66 4.87 0.95 9.19
N LEU A 67 3.69 0.95 8.57
CA LEU A 67 2.59 0.03 8.85
C LEU A 67 2.78 -1.34 8.18
N SER A 68 3.45 -1.36 7.03
CA SER A 68 3.72 -2.57 6.27
C SER A 68 4.86 -2.31 5.29
N ASP A 69 5.67 -3.33 5.03
CA ASP A 69 6.66 -3.29 3.96
C ASP A 69 6.69 -4.59 3.16
N SER A 70 7.09 -4.45 1.90
CA SER A 70 7.17 -5.57 0.97
C SER A 70 8.31 -5.36 -0.01
N ASN A 71 9.10 -6.40 -0.21
CA ASN A 71 10.10 -6.45 -1.26
C ASN A 71 9.46 -6.99 -2.53
N LEU A 72 9.62 -6.27 -3.62
CA LEU A 72 8.98 -6.52 -4.90
C LEU A 72 10.04 -6.51 -6.01
N PHE A 73 9.68 -7.00 -7.20
CA PHE A 73 10.47 -6.79 -8.40
C PHE A 73 9.51 -6.46 -9.54
N VAL A 74 9.32 -5.17 -9.78
CA VAL A 74 8.37 -4.67 -10.78
C VAL A 74 9.11 -3.69 -11.70
N PRO A 75 9.49 -4.09 -12.92
CA PRO A 75 10.03 -3.16 -13.90
C PRO A 75 8.95 -2.18 -14.38
N VAL A 76 9.36 -0.93 -14.65
CA VAL A 76 8.50 0.16 -15.09
C VAL A 76 9.12 0.79 -16.31
N GLU A 77 8.54 0.52 -17.48
CA GLU A 77 9.07 0.99 -18.78
C GLU A 77 8.24 2.14 -19.38
N VAL A 78 6.99 2.26 -18.95
CA VAL A 78 6.00 3.23 -19.43
C VAL A 78 5.17 3.74 -18.26
N ASP A 79 4.30 4.72 -18.52
CA ASP A 79 3.31 5.19 -17.56
C ASP A 79 2.50 4.00 -17.01
N THR A 80 2.66 3.75 -15.72
CA THR A 80 2.16 2.54 -15.07
C THR A 80 1.26 2.91 -13.91
N ARG A 81 0.05 2.35 -13.89
CA ARG A 81 -0.81 2.32 -12.71
C ARG A 81 -0.51 1.04 -11.94
N PHE A 82 -0.01 1.17 -10.72
CA PHE A 82 0.35 0.07 -9.85
C PHE A 82 -0.81 -0.26 -8.92
N ARG A 83 -1.11 -1.55 -8.76
CA ARG A 83 -2.12 -2.07 -7.84
C ARG A 83 -1.49 -3.10 -6.92
N TYR A 84 -1.65 -2.92 -5.62
CA TYR A 84 -1.14 -3.86 -4.61
C TYR A 84 -2.24 -4.25 -3.63
N ARG A 85 -2.49 -5.56 -3.53
CA ARG A 85 -3.46 -6.13 -2.60
C ARG A 85 -2.72 -6.85 -1.50
N MET A 86 -2.97 -6.45 -0.26
CA MET A 86 -2.49 -7.14 0.94
C MET A 86 -3.62 -7.87 1.63
N ARG A 87 -3.26 -8.92 2.38
CA ARG A 87 -4.18 -9.68 3.20
C ARG A 87 -4.04 -9.27 4.66
N VAL A 88 -5.16 -8.97 5.31
CA VAL A 88 -5.23 -8.75 6.76
C VAL A 88 -5.32 -10.14 7.42
N VAL A 89 -4.32 -10.49 8.23
CA VAL A 89 -4.21 -11.79 8.93
C VAL A 89 -4.55 -11.69 10.40
#